data_AF-A0A6I6CX81-F1
#
_entry.id   AF-A0A6I6CX81-F1
#
_cell.length_a   1.000
_cell.length_b   1.000
_cell.length_c   1.000
_cell.angle_alpha   90.00
_cell.angle_beta   90.00
_cell.angle_gamma   90.00
#
_symmetry.space_group_name_H-M   'P 1'
#
loop_
_entity.id
_entity.type
_entity.pdbx_description
1 polymer ?
#
loop_
_entity_poly.entity_id
_entity_poly.type
_entity_poly.pdbx_seq_one_letter_code
_entity_poly.pdbx_strand_id
1 'polypeptide(L)'
;MNTILTLLEPLIGREIQIGDQRGTVIEIHDAPPSLILRAEGSPDAFQVDYLGRPRSMAQPTWTQPITGESGRGLHPDLQRQLPRETALALDDFIKSQQP
;
A
#
# COMPACT_ATOMS: atom_id res chain seq x y z
N MET A 1 17.85 -11.92 -3.26
CA MET A 1 17.22 -11.65 -1.95
C MET A 1 16.41 -10.37 -2.11
N ASN A 2 15.08 -10.46 -2.16
CA ASN A 2 14.17 -9.32 -2.33
C ASN A 2 14.06 -8.54 -1.00
N THR A 3 15.04 -7.68 -0.72
CA THR A 3 15.13 -6.93 0.53
C THR A 3 13.95 -5.95 0.73
N ILE A 4 13.35 -5.45 -0.36
CA ILE A 4 12.27 -4.46 -0.24
C ILE A 4 10.95 -5.04 0.26
N LEU A 5 10.62 -6.28 -0.12
CA LEU A 5 9.42 -6.95 0.40
C LEU A 5 9.50 -7.04 1.92
N THR A 6 10.64 -7.41 2.48
CA THR A 6 10.83 -7.45 3.95
C THR A 6 10.71 -6.10 4.65
N LEU A 7 11.03 -5.00 3.96
CA LEU A 7 10.84 -3.64 4.51
C LEU A 7 9.37 -3.20 4.44
N LEU A 8 8.64 -3.69 3.45
CA LEU A 8 7.24 -3.34 3.20
C LEU A 8 6.27 -4.27 3.93
N GLU A 9 6.61 -5.55 4.16
CA GLU A 9 5.84 -6.54 4.91
C GLU A 9 5.24 -6.02 6.22
N PRO A 10 5.99 -5.32 7.11
CA PRO A 10 5.43 -4.76 8.33
C PRO A 10 4.40 -3.64 8.09
N LEU A 11 4.24 -3.16 6.86
CA LEU A 11 3.21 -2.19 6.48
C LEU A 11 1.87 -2.87 6.21
N ILE A 12 1.83 -4.17 5.93
CA ILE A 12 0.58 -4.92 5.79
C ILE A 12 -0.24 -4.77 7.08
N GLY A 13 -1.48 -4.35 6.95
CA GLY A 13 -2.39 -4.08 8.06
C GLY A 13 -2.24 -2.69 8.69
N ARG A 14 -1.25 -1.88 8.28
CA ARG A 14 -1.15 -0.48 8.73
C ARG A 14 -2.05 0.42 7.92
N GLU A 15 -2.58 1.43 8.60
CA GLU A 15 -3.32 2.50 7.97
C GLU A 15 -2.36 3.57 7.47
N ILE A 16 -2.56 3.98 6.21
CA ILE A 16 -1.78 4.99 5.53
C ILE A 16 -2.76 5.99 4.90
N GLN A 17 -2.45 7.26 5.03
CA GLN A 17 -3.15 8.35 4.37
C GLN A 17 -2.30 8.93 3.24
N ILE A 18 -2.81 8.96 2.02
CA ILE A 18 -2.13 9.57 0.87
C ILE A 18 -3.03 10.65 0.30
N GLY A 19 -2.62 11.92 0.45
CA GLY A 19 -3.49 13.05 0.16
C GLY A 19 -4.78 13.01 0.99
N ASP A 20 -5.92 12.98 0.31
CA ASP A 20 -7.25 12.90 0.92
C ASP A 20 -7.75 11.45 1.11
N GLN A 21 -7.01 10.47 0.58
CA GLN A 21 -7.41 9.06 0.62
C GLN A 21 -6.75 8.34 1.80
N ARG A 22 -7.55 7.73 2.67
CA ARG A 22 -7.07 6.89 3.78
C ARG A 22 -7.42 5.42 3.53
N GLY A 23 -6.45 4.55 3.71
CA GLY A 23 -6.65 3.12 3.57
C GLY A 23 -5.71 2.25 4.37
N THR A 24 -6.07 0.98 4.52
CA THR A 24 -5.22 -0.03 5.13
C THR A 24 -4.45 -0.76 4.05
N VAL A 25 -3.14 -0.89 4.19
CA VAL A 25 -2.33 -1.70 3.28
C VAL A 25 -2.74 -3.17 3.45
N ILE A 26 -3.14 -3.83 2.36
CA ILE A 26 -3.54 -5.24 2.37
C ILE A 26 -2.55 -6.14 1.62
N GLU A 27 -1.81 -5.58 0.67
CA GLU A 27 -0.88 -6.33 -0.16
C GLU A 27 0.23 -5.39 -0.68
N ILE A 28 1.36 -5.97 -1.09
CA ILE A 28 2.51 -5.28 -1.66
C ILE A 28 2.89 -5.95 -2.97
N HIS A 29 3.07 -5.14 -4.01
CA HIS A 29 3.64 -5.55 -5.28
C HIS A 29 5.12 -5.16 -5.36
N ASP A 30 5.92 -5.96 -6.05
CA ASP A 30 7.38 -5.82 -6.12
C ASP A 30 7.87 -5.08 -7.39
N ALA A 31 7.19 -5.24 -8.53
CA ALA A 31 7.65 -4.71 -9.83
C ALA A 31 6.50 -4.13 -10.68
N PRO A 32 6.26 -2.81 -10.64
CA PRO A 32 6.91 -1.79 -9.81
C PRO A 32 6.47 -1.85 -8.34
N PRO A 33 7.33 -1.44 -7.40
CA PRO A 33 7.01 -1.52 -5.98
C PRO A 33 5.80 -0.63 -5.64
N SER A 34 4.71 -1.26 -5.20
CA SER A 34 3.43 -0.60 -4.99
C SER A 34 2.70 -1.20 -3.78
N LEU A 35 1.99 -0.37 -3.05
CA LEU A 35 1.11 -0.78 -1.95
C LEU A 35 -0.31 -0.91 -2.50
N ILE A 36 -0.97 -2.03 -2.21
CA ILE A 36 -2.41 -2.15 -2.41
C ILE A 36 -3.07 -1.76 -1.11
N LEU A 37 -3.88 -0.71 -1.16
CA LEU A 37 -4.65 -0.23 -0.03
C LEU A 37 -6.13 -0.51 -0.21
N ARG A 38 -6.78 -0.78 0.90
CA ARG A 38 -8.22 -0.88 1.03
C ARG A 38 -8.79 0.39 1.65
N ALA A 39 -9.88 0.92 1.09
CA ALA A 39 -10.50 2.15 1.59
C ALA A 39 -11.06 2.00 3.00
N GLU A 40 -10.79 2.99 3.84
CA GLU A 40 -11.46 3.14 5.13
C GLU A 40 -12.98 3.22 4.94
N GLY A 41 -13.74 2.52 5.78
CA GLY A 41 -15.21 2.51 5.72
C GLY A 41 -15.81 1.55 4.70
N SER A 42 -15.01 0.70 4.05
CA SER A 42 -15.53 -0.42 3.26
C SER A 42 -16.27 -1.39 4.18
N PRO A 43 -17.60 -1.60 4.02
CA PRO A 43 -18.32 -2.55 4.85
C PRO A 43 -17.72 -3.95 4.67
N ASP A 44 -17.56 -4.68 5.77
CA ASP A 44 -17.12 -6.07 5.77
C ASP A 44 -18.13 -6.87 4.93
N ALA A 45 -17.74 -7.19 3.69
CA ALA A 45 -18.68 -7.53 2.63
C ALA A 45 -19.11 -9.00 2.69
N PHE A 46 -19.76 -9.39 3.79
CA PHE A 46 -20.61 -10.56 3.83
C PHE A 46 -22.06 -10.11 3.65
N GLN A 47 -22.46 -9.90 2.39
CA GLN A 47 -23.87 -9.74 2.06
C GLN A 47 -24.38 -11.05 1.47
N VAL A 48 -25.35 -11.65 2.15
CA VAL A 48 -26.09 -12.81 1.66
C VAL A 48 -27.08 -12.30 0.61
N ASP A 49 -27.00 -12.85 -0.61
CA ASP A 49 -28.00 -12.58 -1.65
C ASP A 49 -29.37 -13.16 -1.20
N TYR A 50 -30.49 -12.82 -1.85
CA TYR A 50 -31.85 -13.25 -1.43
C TYR A 50 -32.00 -14.79 -1.36
N LEU A 51 -31.09 -15.52 -2.01
CA LEU A 51 -31.00 -16.98 -2.03
C LEU A 51 -29.99 -17.57 -1.03
N GLY A 52 -29.47 -16.76 -0.10
CA GLY A 52 -28.49 -17.21 0.90
C GLY A 52 -27.10 -17.53 0.34
N ARG A 53 -26.78 -17.07 -0.88
CA ARG A 53 -25.46 -17.28 -1.48
C ARG A 53 -24.51 -16.18 -1.02
N PRO A 54 -23.28 -16.52 -0.60
CA PRO A 54 -22.28 -15.51 -0.29
C PRO A 54 -21.90 -14.83 -1.60
N ARG A 55 -22.19 -13.53 -1.71
CA ARG A 55 -21.74 -12.71 -2.82
C ARG A 55 -20.56 -11.88 -2.32
N SER A 56 -19.34 -12.28 -2.66
CA SER A 56 -18.17 -11.44 -2.43
C SER A 56 -18.31 -10.17 -3.26
N MET A 57 -18.68 -9.06 -2.63
CA MET A 57 -18.34 -7.76 -3.20
C MET A 57 -16.83 -7.60 -3.05
N ALA A 58 -16.13 -7.45 -4.17
CA ALA A 58 -14.73 -7.06 -4.15
C ALA A 58 -14.64 -5.72 -3.41
N GLN A 59 -13.88 -5.70 -2.32
CA GLN A 59 -13.64 -4.48 -1.54
C GLN A 59 -12.98 -3.45 -2.46
N PRO A 60 -13.34 -2.16 -2.39
CA PRO A 60 -12.68 -1.15 -3.19
C PRO A 60 -11.22 -1.03 -2.74
N THR A 61 -10.32 -1.50 -3.59
CA THR A 61 -8.87 -1.43 -3.42
C THR A 61 -8.29 -0.50 -4.46
N TRP A 62 -7.25 0.26 -4.11
CA TRP A 62 -6.44 0.99 -5.08
C TRP A 62 -4.97 0.67 -4.90
N THR A 63 -4.23 0.82 -5.99
CA THR A 63 -2.79 0.63 -6.02
C THR A 63 -2.12 1.99 -5.87
N GLN A 64 -1.31 2.13 -4.84
CA GLN A 64 -0.49 3.30 -4.60
C GLN A 64 0.99 2.96 -4.84
N PRO A 65 1.66 3.56 -5.83
CA PRO A 65 3.10 3.42 -5.98
C PRO A 65 3.82 3.98 -4.74
N ILE A 66 4.92 3.31 -4.33
CA ILE A 66 5.73 3.82 -3.22
C ILE A 66 6.52 5.08 -3.63
N THR A 67 6.70 5.29 -4.93
CA THR A 67 7.38 6.46 -5.48
C THR A 67 6.45 7.67 -5.55
N GLY A 68 7.01 8.86 -5.33
CA GLY A 68 6.28 10.11 -5.57
C GLY A 68 6.08 10.38 -7.07
N GLU A 69 5.33 11.44 -7.41
CA GLU A 69 5.03 11.84 -8.80
C GLU A 69 6.27 12.01 -9.69
N SER A 70 7.40 12.39 -9.11
CA SER A 70 8.67 12.54 -9.83
C SER A 70 9.38 11.21 -10.13
N GLY A 71 8.94 10.09 -9.55
CA GLY A 71 9.57 8.77 -9.68
C GLY A 71 10.98 8.65 -9.09
N ARG A 72 11.50 9.73 -8.47
CA ARG A 72 12.89 9.88 -7.99
C ARG A 72 13.11 9.67 -6.50
N GLY A 73 12.05 9.37 -5.76
CA GLY A 73 12.13 9.18 -4.32
C GLY A 73 10.83 8.65 -3.75
N LEU A 74 10.87 8.34 -2.46
CA LEU A 74 9.72 7.86 -1.71
C LEU A 74 8.59 8.92 -1.72
N HIS A 75 7.35 8.47 -1.78
CA HIS A 75 6.19 9.34 -1.68
C HIS A 75 6.26 10.17 -0.38
N PRO A 76 6.09 11.51 -0.42
CA PRO A 76 6.27 12.36 0.77
C PRO A 76 5.32 11.98 1.91
N ASP A 77 4.08 11.61 1.60
CA ASP A 77 3.13 11.14 2.63
C ASP A 77 3.53 9.79 3.25
N LEU A 78 4.09 8.86 2.46
CA LEU A 78 4.65 7.63 3.00
C LEU A 78 5.86 7.93 3.89
N GLN A 79 6.77 8.79 3.43
CA GLN A 79 7.95 9.20 4.20
C GLN A 79 7.60 9.78 5.58
N ARG A 80 6.47 10.49 5.69
CA ARG A 80 5.99 11.09 6.96
C ARG A 80 5.34 10.10 7.91
N GLN A 81 4.75 9.01 7.39
CA GLN A 81 4.01 8.02 8.19
C GLN A 81 4.83 6.77 8.51
N LEU A 82 5.89 6.53 7.75
CA LEU A 82 6.78 5.40 7.95
C LEU A 82 7.83 5.69 9.03
N PRO A 83 8.29 4.65 9.75
CA PRO A 83 9.44 4.76 10.62
C PRO A 83 10.64 5.29 9.82
N ARG A 84 11.46 6.14 10.44
CA ARG A 84 12.61 6.77 9.78
C ARG A 84 13.53 5.75 9.11
N GLU A 85 13.77 4.62 9.75
CA GLU A 85 14.62 3.54 9.22
C GLU A 85 14.01 2.92 7.96
N THR A 86 12.71 2.62 7.98
CA THR A 86 11.97 2.10 6.81
C THR A 86 11.93 3.13 5.68
N ALA A 87 11.66 4.40 5.98
CA ALA A 87 11.62 5.47 5.00
C ALA A 87 12.98 5.67 4.31
N LEU A 88 14.08 5.64 5.07
CA LEU A 88 15.43 5.73 4.52
C LEU A 88 15.77 4.53 3.65
N ALA A 89 15.45 3.32 4.09
CA ALA A 89 15.74 2.11 3.33
C ALA A 89 14.94 2.03 2.01
N LEU A 90 13.68 2.48 2.01
CA LEU A 90 12.87 2.58 0.80
C LEU A 90 13.37 3.66 -0.16
N ASP A 91 13.75 4.83 0.36
CA ASP A 91 14.29 5.92 -0.46
C ASP A 91 15.63 5.53 -1.12
N ASP A 92 16.51 4.88 -0.37
CA ASP A 92 17.79 4.34 -0.86
C ASP A 92 17.58 3.27 -1.95
N PHE A 93 16.61 2.38 -1.76
CA PHE A 93 16.25 1.39 -2.76
C PHE A 93 15.72 2.05 -4.05
N ILE A 94 14.78 2.99 -3.94
CA ILE A 94 14.22 3.70 -5.10
C ILE A 94 15.33 4.36 -5.90
N LYS A 95 16.27 5.03 -5.22
CA LYS A 95 17.45 5.65 -5.84
C LYS A 95 18.38 4.62 -6.48
N SER A 96 18.58 3.47 -5.86
CA SER A 96 19.40 2.38 -6.39
C SER A 96 18.81 1.71 -7.63
N GLN A 97 17.50 1.84 -7.86
CA GLN A 97 16.83 1.37 -9.08
C GLN A 97 16.83 2.41 -10.21
N GLN A 98 17.33 3.63 -9.96
CA GLN A 98 17.49 4.64 -11.01
C GLN A 98 18.85 4.46 -11.71
N PRO A 99 18.88 4.35 -13.04
CA PRO A 99 20.11 4.20 -13.82
C PRO A 99 20.97 5.48 -13.85
#